data_AF-A0A7W8T2S2-F1
#
_entry.id   AF-A0A7W8T2S2-F1
#
_cell.length_a   1.000
_cell.length_b   1.000
_cell.length_c   1.000
_cell.angle_alpha   90.00
_cell.angle_beta   90.00
_cell.angle_gamma   90.00
#
_symmetry.space_group_name_H-M   'P 1'
#
loop_
_entity.id
_entity.type
_entity.pdbx_description
1 polymer ?
#
loop_
_entity_poly.entity_id
_entity_poly.type
_entity_poly.pdbx_seq_one_letter_code
_entity_poly.pdbx_strand_id
1 'polypeptide(L)' 'MMLEWIARQNDDPRCEKVAAAIRQATAKVLQDGPRTPDIGGNGNTESVTKAIISVLSH' A
#
# COMPACT_ATOMS: atom_id res chain seq x y z
N MET A 1 9.55 -3.47 -3.48
CA MET A 1 8.52 -4.48 -3.19
C MET A 1 8.72 -5.71 -4.06
N MET A 2 8.26 -6.89 -3.60
CA MET A 2 8.37 -8.15 -4.36
C MET A 2 7.77 -8.02 -5.78
N LEU A 3 6.64 -7.32 -5.93
CA LEU A 3 6.01 -7.09 -7.24
C LEU A 3 6.90 -6.29 -8.22
N GLU A 4 7.70 -5.33 -7.75
CA GLU A 4 8.65 -4.60 -8.63
C GLU A 4 9.83 -5.48 -9.04
N TRP A 5 10.23 -6.41 -8.16
CA TRP A 5 11.23 -7.40 -8.52
C TRP A 5 10.68 -8.34 -9.60
N ILE A 6 9.46 -8.87 -9.42
CA ILE A 6 8.78 -9.70 -10.43
C ILE A 6 8.62 -8.95 -11.75
N ALA A 7 8.22 -7.67 -11.71
CA ALA A 7 8.09 -6.83 -12.91
C ALA A 7 9.41 -6.77 -13.69
N ARG A 8 10.53 -6.48 -13.00
CA ARG A 8 11.86 -6.43 -13.63
C ARG A 8 12.33 -7.78 -14.17
N GLN A 9 12.00 -8.89 -13.51
CA GLN A 9 12.39 -10.22 -13.96
C GLN A 9 11.63 -10.66 -15.22
N ASN A 10 10.38 -10.21 -15.39
CA ASN A 10 9.49 -10.68 -16.47
C ASN A 10 9.16 -9.60 -17.51
N ASP A 11 9.75 -8.41 -17.40
CA ASP A 11 9.40 -7.21 -18.18
C ASP A 11 7.87 -6.95 -18.19
N ASP A 12 7.24 -7.10 -17.02
CA ASP A 12 5.78 -7.01 -16.87
C ASP A 12 5.34 -5.64 -16.31
N PRO A 13 4.84 -4.72 -17.17
CA PRO A 13 4.42 -3.38 -16.73
C PRO A 13 3.19 -3.40 -15.82
N ARG A 14 2.40 -4.50 -15.80
CA ARG A 14 1.24 -4.63 -14.91
C ARG A 14 1.69 -4.78 -13.47
N CYS A 15 2.72 -5.61 -13.23
CA CYS A 15 3.30 -5.78 -11.91
C CYS A 15 3.92 -4.49 -11.39
N GLU A 16 4.57 -3.71 -12.27
CA GLU A 16 5.12 -2.40 -11.93
C GLU A 16 4.01 -1.41 -11.54
N LYS A 17 2.94 -1.30 -12.36
CA LYS A 17 1.78 -0.44 -12.08
C LYS A 17 1.15 -0.78 -10.73
N VAL A 18 0.89 -2.06 -10.46
CA VAL A 18 0.26 -2.50 -9.20
C VAL A 18 1.18 -2.24 -8.00
N ALA A 19 2.49 -2.48 -8.14
CA ALA A 19 3.43 -2.19 -7.06
C ALA A 19 3.48 -0.69 -6.72
N ALA A 20 3.44 0.18 -7.74
CA ALA A 20 3.38 1.62 -7.55
C ALA A 20 2.08 2.05 -6.85
N ALA A 21 0.93 1.52 -7.29
CA ALA A 21 -0.37 1.81 -6.69
C ALA A 21 -0.42 1.42 -5.20
N ILE A 22 0.07 0.23 -4.83
CA ILE A 22 0.09 -0.22 -3.44
C ILE A 22 0.96 0.70 -2.57
N ARG A 23 2.15 1.09 -3.07
CA ARG A 23 3.02 2.02 -2.32
C ARG A 23 2.37 3.38 -2.10
N GLN A 24 1.76 3.94 -3.15
CA GLN A 24 1.11 5.24 -3.07
C GLN A 24 -0.07 5.21 -2.11
N ALA A 25 -0.92 4.18 -2.18
CA ALA A 25 -2.03 3.98 -1.24
C ALA A 25 -1.53 3.86 0.21
N THR A 26 -0.49 3.05 0.43
CA THR A 26 0.11 2.88 1.77
C THR A 26 0.68 4.19 2.30
N ALA A 27 1.45 4.92 1.49
CA ALA A 27 2.00 6.21 1.88
C ALA A 27 0.91 7.24 2.22
N LYS A 28 -0.17 7.28 1.43
CA LYS A 28 -1.32 8.17 1.68
C LYS A 28 -2.00 7.87 3.01
N VAL A 29 -2.24 6.60 3.33
CA VAL A 29 -2.85 6.22 4.62
C VAL A 29 -1.91 6.49 5.80
N LEU A 30 -0.61 6.29 5.64
CA LEU A 30 0.35 6.63 6.70
C LEU A 30 0.44 8.14 6.96
N GLN A 31 0.15 8.98 5.96
CA GLN A 31 0.10 10.44 6.11
C GLN A 31 -1.21 10.92 6.75
N ASP A 32 -2.36 10.48 6.22
CA ASP A 32 -3.66 11.09 6.53
C ASP A 32 -4.66 10.14 7.23
N GLY A 33 -4.36 8.85 7.31
CA GLY A 33 -5.28 7.80 7.71
C GLY A 33 -5.07 7.25 9.13
N PRO A 34 -5.81 6.19 9.51
CA PRO A 34 -5.63 5.52 10.79
C PRO A 34 -4.23 4.91 10.88
N ARG A 35 -3.68 4.92 12.09
CA ARG A 35 -2.37 4.35 12.43
C ARG A 35 -2.55 3.28 13.50
N THR A 36 -1.70 2.25 13.47
CA THR A 36 -1.64 1.25 14.53
C THR A 36 -0.91 1.82 15.77
N PRO A 37 -1.02 1.19 16.95
CA PRO A 37 -0.48 1.74 18.19
C PRO A 37 1.05 1.85 18.21
N ASP A 38 1.74 0.96 17.50
CA ASP A 38 3.19 0.96 17.34
C ASP A 38 3.75 2.19 16.60
N ILE A 39 2.91 2.87 15.81
CA ILE A 39 3.27 4.10 15.09
C ILE A 39 2.43 5.30 15.55
N GLY A 40 1.96 5.28 16.80
CA GLY A 40 1.34 6.43 17.46
C GLY A 40 -0.13 6.67 17.13
N GLY A 41 -0.85 5.65 16.64
CA GLY A 41 -2.29 5.71 16.44
C GLY A 41 -3.11 4.91 17.46
N ASN A 42 -4.41 4.86 17.22
CA ASN A 42 -5.37 4.07 18.02
C ASN A 42 -6.16 3.05 17.18
N GLY A 43 -5.78 2.86 15.91
CA GLY A 43 -6.34 1.87 15.02
C GLY A 43 -5.77 0.48 15.27
N ASN A 44 -6.22 -0.49 14.48
CA ASN A 44 -5.69 -1.85 14.43
C ASN A 44 -5.34 -2.24 12.99
N THR A 45 -4.67 -3.40 12.83
CA THR A 45 -4.25 -3.93 11.53
C THR A 45 -5.38 -3.94 10.50
N GLU A 46 -6.59 -4.33 10.91
CA GLU A 46 -7.75 -4.40 10.02
C GLU A 46 -8.19 -3.00 9.55
N SER A 47 -8.29 -2.02 10.45
CA SER A 47 -8.69 -0.65 10.12
C SER A 47 -7.71 0.04 9.18
N VAL A 48 -6.41 -0.17 9.37
CA VAL A 48 -5.37 0.37 8.48
C VAL A 48 -5.43 -0.33 7.12
N THR A 49 -5.60 -1.65 7.10
CA THR A 49 -5.74 -2.41 5.85
C THR A 49 -6.96 -1.95 5.04
N LYS A 50 -8.12 -1.76 5.69
CA LYS A 50 -9.33 -1.24 5.03
C LYS A 50 -9.12 0.16 4.47
N ALA A 51 -8.42 1.03 5.19
CA ALA A 51 -8.09 2.37 4.71
C ALA A 51 -7.15 2.33 3.48
N ILE A 52 -6.19 1.40 3.44
CA ILE A 52 -5.31 1.24 2.28
C ILE A 52 -6.12 0.77 1.07
N ILE A 53 -6.98 -0.23 1.25
CA ILE A 53 -7.85 -0.74 0.17
C ILE A 53 -8.77 0.35 -0.36
N SER A 54 -9.34 1.21 0.50
CA SER A 54 -10.28 2.24 0.06
C SER A 54 -9.65 3.35 -0.79
N VAL A 55 -8.34 3.61 -0.63
CA VAL A 55 -7.60 4.59 -1.43
C VAL A 55 -6.78 3.96 -2.56
N LEU A 56 -6.79 2.64 -2.70
CA LEU A 56 -6.10 1.93 -3.77
C LEU A 56 -6.86 2.11 -5.09
N SER A 57 -6.38 3.01 -5.93
CA SER A 57 -6.90 3.22 -7.28
C SER A 57 -6.58 2.04 -8.20
N HIS A 58 -7.53 1.68 -9.08
CA HIS A 58 -7.48 0.54 -10.01
C HIS A 58 -6.88 0.95 -11.37
#